data_AF-A0A2K8Z120-F1
#
_entry.id   AF-A0A2K8Z120-F1
#
_cell.length_a   1.000
_cell.length_b   1.000
_cell.length_c   1.000
_cell.angle_alpha   90.00
_cell.angle_beta   90.00
_cell.angle_gamma   90.00
#
_symmetry.space_group_name_H-M   'P 1'
#
loop_
_entity.id
_entity.type
_entity.pdbx_description
1 polymer ?
#
loop_
_entity_poly.entity_id
_entity_poly.type
_entity_poly.pdbx_seq_one_letter_code
_entity_poly.pdbx_strand_id
1 'polypeptide(L)'
;MESEPQKEFIRQLADEWVSVELPGLDFDYADCIKIIGGLLTATQNQQRTSQIFTAILDQAVELGKSSLWVEREVKFEILAHSIGREELLALELRHAPVMDDRVLDLYNERTRRFSSAT
;
A
#
# COMPACT_ATOMS: atom_id res chain seq x y z
N MET A 1 15.80 -10.99 12.08
CA MET A 1 16.91 -10.18 11.53
C MET A 1 16.84 -10.35 10.02
N GLU A 2 16.59 -9.28 9.27
CA GLU A 2 16.47 -9.34 7.81
C GLU A 2 17.81 -9.73 7.18
N SER A 3 17.79 -10.58 6.17
CA SER A 3 18.98 -10.95 5.41
C SER A 3 19.39 -9.80 4.46
N GLU A 4 20.66 -9.76 4.05
CA GLU A 4 21.11 -8.74 3.08
C GLU A 4 20.28 -8.72 1.78
N PRO A 5 19.89 -9.86 1.18
CA PRO A 5 18.97 -9.88 0.04
C PRO A 5 17.60 -9.26 0.32
N GLN A 6 17.08 -9.38 1.55
CA GLN A 6 15.80 -8.77 1.92
C GLN A 6 15.93 -7.25 2.06
N LYS A 7 17.02 -6.77 2.67
CA LYS A 7 17.29 -5.34 2.80
C LYS A 7 17.45 -4.67 1.44
N GLU A 8 18.15 -5.32 0.50
CA GLU A 8 18.32 -4.79 -0.85
C GLU A 8 17.00 -4.71 -1.61
N PHE A 9 16.17 -5.75 -1.51
CA PHE A 9 14.82 -5.73 -2.08
C PHE A 9 13.96 -4.60 -1.51
N ILE A 10 14.01 -4.37 -0.19
CA ILE A 10 13.27 -3.27 0.44
C ILE A 10 13.76 -1.90 -0.05
N ARG A 11 15.08 -1.71 -0.18
CA ARG A 11 15.67 -0.48 -0.73
C ARG A 11 15.24 -0.22 -2.16
N GLN A 12 15.26 -1.25 -3.00
CA GLN A 12 14.82 -1.12 -4.40
C GLN A 12 13.40 -0.56 -4.48
N LEU A 13 12.45 -1.11 -3.72
CA LEU A 13 11.08 -0.61 -3.72
C LEU A 13 10.95 0.80 -3.11
N ALA A 14 11.78 1.13 -2.11
CA ALA A 14 11.82 2.47 -1.54
C ALA A 14 12.36 3.51 -2.55
N ASP A 15 13.38 3.14 -3.32
CA ASP A 15 13.95 3.98 -4.39
C ASP A 15 12.91 4.23 -5.49
N GLU A 16 12.16 3.18 -5.89
CA GLU A 16 11.05 3.30 -6.84
C GLU A 16 10.00 4.32 -6.34
N TRP A 17 9.61 4.25 -5.06
CA TRP A 17 8.68 5.20 -4.48
C TRP A 17 9.19 6.64 -4.50
N VAL A 18 10.43 6.87 -4.06
CA VAL A 18 10.98 8.24 -4.05
C VAL A 18 11.12 8.80 -5.46
N SER A 19 11.41 7.94 -6.44
CA SER A 19 11.61 8.35 -7.84
C SER A 19 10.35 8.88 -8.55
N VAL A 20 9.14 8.52 -8.07
CA VAL A 20 7.88 8.98 -8.69
C VAL A 20 7.41 10.36 -8.21
N GLU A 21 8.15 11.00 -7.29
CA GLU A 21 7.95 12.39 -6.84
C GLU A 21 6.49 12.74 -6.48
N LEU A 22 5.82 11.87 -5.71
CA LEU A 22 4.42 12.08 -5.32
C LEU A 22 4.21 13.39 -4.53
N PRO A 23 3.02 14.04 -4.66
CA PRO A 23 2.72 15.29 -3.97
C PRO A 23 2.69 15.13 -2.44
N GLY A 24 3.14 16.17 -1.71
CA GLY A 24 3.14 16.22 -0.24
C GLY A 24 4.56 16.39 0.32
N LEU A 25 4.67 17.09 1.46
CA LEU A 25 5.96 17.65 1.90
C LEU A 25 6.74 16.83 2.94
N ASP A 26 6.19 15.75 3.50
CA ASP A 26 6.80 15.09 4.66
C ASP A 26 6.67 13.56 4.60
N PHE A 27 7.50 12.89 3.80
CA PHE A 27 7.66 11.44 3.88
C PHE A 27 9.14 11.07 3.76
N ASP A 28 9.71 10.46 4.81
CA ASP A 28 11.12 10.11 4.89
C ASP A 28 11.39 8.75 4.22
N TYR A 29 12.56 8.60 3.60
CA TYR A 29 13.04 7.33 3.06
C TYR A 29 13.07 6.23 4.13
N ALA A 30 13.39 6.58 5.38
CA ALA A 30 13.33 5.65 6.50
C ALA A 30 11.91 5.08 6.73
N ASP A 31 10.86 5.88 6.49
CA ASP A 31 9.48 5.43 6.57
C ASP A 31 9.11 4.51 5.41
N CYS A 32 9.62 4.77 4.19
CA CYS A 32 9.51 3.85 3.05
C CYS A 32 10.05 2.45 3.41
N ILE A 33 11.30 2.40 3.90
CA ILE A 33 11.96 1.13 4.26
C ILE A 33 11.14 0.38 5.31
N LYS A 34 10.69 1.09 6.36
CA LYS A 34 9.92 0.49 7.45
C LYS A 34 8.60 -0.08 6.96
N ILE A 35 7.86 0.64 6.12
CA ILE A 35 6.53 0.20 5.68
C ILE A 35 6.62 -0.95 4.68
N ILE A 36 7.59 -0.91 3.77
CA ILE A 36 7.84 -2.01 2.82
C ILE A 36 8.32 -3.27 3.56
N GLY A 37 9.21 -3.13 4.55
CA GLY A 37 9.62 -4.25 5.41
C GLY A 37 8.44 -4.86 6.19
N GLY A 38 7.50 -4.02 6.63
CA GLY A 38 6.23 -4.47 7.23
C GLY A 38 5.39 -5.29 6.26
N LEU A 39 5.26 -4.85 5.00
CA LEU A 39 4.54 -5.59 3.96
C LEU A 39 5.22 -6.91 3.61
N LEU A 40 6.56 -6.93 3.49
CA LEU A 40 7.31 -8.16 3.26
C LEU A 40 7.14 -9.15 4.42
N THR A 41 7.13 -8.65 5.65
CA THR A 41 6.88 -9.47 6.84
C THR A 41 5.46 -10.02 6.85
N ALA A 42 4.46 -9.25 6.42
CA ALA A 42 3.08 -9.72 6.33
C ALA A 42 2.93 -10.82 5.27
N THR A 43 3.45 -10.59 4.06
CA THR A 43 3.25 -11.51 2.93
C THR A 43 4.19 -12.71 2.91
N GLN A 44 5.35 -12.61 3.56
CA GLN A 44 6.46 -13.58 3.53
C GLN A 44 6.90 -13.95 2.10
N ASN A 45 6.64 -13.09 1.11
CA ASN A 45 6.87 -13.38 -0.30
C ASN A 45 7.24 -12.09 -1.07
N GLN A 46 8.46 -12.04 -1.62
CA GLN A 46 8.97 -10.86 -2.33
C GLN A 46 8.17 -10.53 -3.59
N GLN A 47 7.82 -11.54 -4.39
CA GLN A 47 7.04 -11.34 -5.61
C GLN A 47 5.66 -10.75 -5.28
N ARG A 48 4.97 -11.30 -4.27
CA ARG A 48 3.68 -10.79 -3.82
C ARG A 48 3.80 -9.39 -3.21
N THR A 49 4.86 -9.13 -2.45
CA THR A 49 5.16 -7.80 -1.90
C THR A 49 5.30 -6.77 -3.01
N SER A 50 6.12 -7.06 -4.01
CA SER A 50 6.33 -6.18 -5.16
C SER A 50 5.03 -5.95 -5.92
N GLN A 51 4.26 -7.00 -6.24
CA GLN A 51 2.97 -6.86 -6.92
C GLN A 51 1.99 -5.95 -6.18
N ILE A 52 1.86 -6.12 -4.85
CA ILE A 52 0.98 -5.28 -4.04
C ILE A 52 1.49 -3.84 -4.01
N PHE A 53 2.78 -3.66 -3.74
CA PHE A 53 3.38 -2.34 -3.59
C PHE A 53 3.33 -1.54 -4.90
N THR A 54 3.77 -2.14 -6.01
CA THR A 54 3.72 -1.51 -7.33
C THR A 54 2.30 -1.16 -7.74
N ALA A 55 1.31 -2.02 -7.50
CA ALA A 55 -0.09 -1.69 -7.81
C ALA A 55 -0.63 -0.51 -6.98
N ILE A 56 -0.19 -0.35 -5.73
CA ILE A 56 -0.53 0.84 -4.91
C ILE A 56 0.18 2.08 -5.46
N LEU A 57 1.46 1.97 -5.78
CA LEU A 57 2.26 3.09 -6.27
C LEU A 57 1.76 3.60 -7.62
N ASP A 58 1.49 2.69 -8.57
CA ASP A 58 0.93 3.02 -9.87
C ASP A 58 -0.43 3.72 -9.74
N GLN A 59 -1.31 3.21 -8.87
CA GLN A 59 -2.59 3.85 -8.61
C GLN A 59 -2.43 5.24 -7.96
N ALA A 60 -1.43 5.42 -7.09
CA ALA A 60 -1.13 6.72 -6.52
C ALA A 60 -0.70 7.73 -7.58
N VAL A 61 0.16 7.31 -8.52
CA VAL A 61 0.60 8.14 -9.64
C VAL A 61 -0.59 8.48 -10.54
N GLU A 62 -1.40 7.49 -10.92
CA GLU A 62 -2.56 7.67 -11.80
C GLU A 62 -3.59 8.65 -11.21
N LEU A 63 -3.85 8.54 -9.91
CA LEU A 63 -4.87 9.34 -9.22
C LEU A 63 -4.31 10.61 -8.55
N GLY A 64 -3.03 10.92 -8.74
CA GLY A 64 -2.37 12.08 -8.13
C GLY A 64 -2.38 12.07 -6.59
N LYS A 65 -2.23 10.90 -5.98
CA LYS A 65 -2.22 10.71 -4.52
C LYS A 65 -0.84 10.97 -3.92
N SER A 66 -0.80 11.25 -2.63
CA SER A 66 0.44 11.53 -1.89
C SER A 66 1.15 10.28 -1.38
N SER A 67 2.42 10.41 -0.98
CA SER A 67 3.12 9.34 -0.25
C SER A 67 2.40 8.94 1.05
N LEU A 68 1.77 9.89 1.76
CA LEU A 68 0.95 9.54 2.92
C LEU A 68 -0.24 8.63 2.56
N TRP A 69 -0.81 8.80 1.37
CA TRP A 69 -1.85 7.90 0.89
C TRP A 69 -1.27 6.50 0.59
N VAL A 70 -0.12 6.41 -0.08
CA VAL A 70 0.58 5.14 -0.32
C VAL A 70 0.87 4.41 0.99
N GLU A 71 1.40 5.11 1.99
CA GLU A 71 1.66 4.54 3.32
C GLU A 71 0.39 3.93 3.93
N ARG A 72 -0.74 4.64 3.87
CA ARG A 72 -2.03 4.16 4.40
C ARG A 72 -2.52 2.92 3.65
N GLU A 73 -2.35 2.89 2.34
CA GLU A 73 -2.77 1.74 1.53
C GLU A 73 -1.86 0.52 1.76
N VAL A 74 -0.56 0.71 1.97
CA VAL A 74 0.33 -0.40 2.35
C VAL A 74 -0.03 -0.93 3.74
N LYS A 75 -0.34 -0.05 4.71
CA LYS A 75 -0.84 -0.47 6.03
C LYS A 75 -2.16 -1.24 5.93
N PHE A 76 -3.05 -0.80 5.06
CA PHE A 76 -4.29 -1.51 4.78
C PHE A 76 -4.00 -2.92 4.26
N GLU A 77 -3.12 -3.09 3.26
CA GLU A 77 -2.82 -4.42 2.71
C GLU A 77 -2.06 -5.32 3.70
N ILE A 78 -1.26 -4.76 4.62
CA ILE A 78 -0.66 -5.48 5.75
C ILE A 78 -1.77 -6.08 6.64
N LEU A 79 -2.78 -5.29 7.02
CA LEU A 79 -3.90 -5.76 7.84
C LEU A 79 -4.81 -6.73 7.06
N ALA A 80 -5.04 -6.46 5.78
CA ALA A 80 -5.84 -7.30 4.90
C ALA A 80 -5.24 -8.70 4.74
N HIS A 81 -3.92 -8.84 4.85
CA HIS A 81 -3.27 -10.14 4.85
C HIS A 81 -3.66 -10.99 6.07
N SER A 82 -3.85 -10.37 7.24
CA SER A 82 -4.22 -11.08 8.48
C SER A 82 -5.72 -11.36 8.61
N ILE A 83 -6.56 -10.39 8.23
CA ILE A 83 -8.02 -10.46 8.44
C ILE A 83 -8.73 -11.03 7.20
N GLY A 84 -8.12 -10.92 6.02
CA GLY A 84 -8.81 -11.10 4.75
C GLY A 84 -9.29 -9.75 4.22
N ARG A 85 -9.00 -9.51 2.93
CA ARG A 85 -9.21 -8.21 2.30
C ARG A 85 -10.68 -7.80 2.23
N GLU A 86 -11.56 -8.73 1.86
CA GLU A 86 -13.01 -8.48 1.79
C GLU A 86 -13.59 -8.19 3.17
N GLU A 87 -13.14 -8.89 4.20
CA GLU A 87 -13.56 -8.68 5.57
C GLU A 87 -13.11 -7.31 6.08
N LEU A 88 -11.85 -6.91 5.81
CA LEU A 88 -11.35 -5.59 6.20
C LEU A 88 -12.09 -4.46 5.47
N LEU A 89 -12.36 -4.60 4.16
CA LEU A 89 -13.16 -3.64 3.41
C LEU A 89 -14.57 -3.49 4.01
N ALA A 90 -15.23 -4.60 4.34
CA ALA A 90 -16.56 -4.58 4.95
C ALA A 90 -16.53 -3.95 6.35
N LEU A 91 -15.46 -4.20 7.11
CA LEU A 91 -15.27 -3.63 8.44
C LEU A 91 -15.11 -2.11 8.39
N GLU A 92 -14.26 -1.59 7.50
CA GLU A 92 -14.05 -0.14 7.36
C GLU A 92 -15.30 0.59 6.88
N LEU A 93 -16.09 -0.02 5.98
CA LEU A 93 -17.39 0.53 5.59
C LEU A 93 -18.37 0.58 6.76
N ARG A 94 -18.44 -0.49 7.57
CA ARG A 94 -19.35 -0.58 8.72
C ARG A 94 -19.01 0.42 9.83
N HIS A 95 -17.72 0.70 10.00
CA HIS A 95 -17.22 1.57 11.06
C HIS A 95 -16.81 2.96 10.57
N ALA A 96 -17.15 3.32 9.33
CA ALA A 96 -16.95 4.66 8.80
C ALA A 96 -17.74 5.67 9.67
N PRO A 97 -17.09 6.73 10.21
CA PRO A 97 -17.77 7.72 11.05
C PRO A 97 -18.92 8.43 10.32
N VAL A 98 -18.73 8.65 9.01
CA VAL A 98 -19.70 9.22 8.08
C VAL A 98 -19.59 8.45 6.77
N MET A 99 -20.72 7.96 6.25
CA MET A 99 -20.78 7.36 4.92
C MET A 99 -20.94 8.47 3.88
N ASP A 100 -19.83 9.00 3.40
CA ASP A 100 -19.77 10.03 2.36
C ASP A 100 -19.12 9.50 1.06
N ASP A 101 -19.11 10.32 0.02
CA ASP A 101 -18.53 9.96 -1.27
C ASP A 101 -17.04 9.60 -1.15
N ARG A 102 -16.31 10.17 -0.17
CA ARG A 102 -14.87 9.90 0.01
C ARG A 102 -14.63 8.48 0.51
N VAL A 103 -15.50 7.98 1.41
CA VAL A 103 -15.46 6.59 1.88
C VAL A 103 -15.77 5.63 0.75
N LEU A 104 -16.79 5.94 -0.06
CA LEU A 104 -17.16 5.13 -1.22
C LEU A 104 -16.07 5.14 -2.30
N ASP A 105 -15.46 6.30 -2.56
CA ASP A 105 -14.34 6.43 -3.50
C ASP A 105 -13.16 5.59 -3.06
N LEU A 106 -12.76 5.65 -1.78
CA LEU A 106 -11.66 4.83 -1.26
C LEU A 106 -11.96 3.33 -1.37
N TYR A 107 -13.20 2.91 -1.08
CA TYR A 107 -13.63 1.53 -1.27
C TYR A 107 -13.52 1.11 -2.75
N ASN A 108 -13.96 1.97 -3.67
CA ASN A 108 -13.91 1.72 -5.10
C ASN A 108 -12.47 1.66 -5.62
N GLU A 109 -11.60 2.56 -5.17
CA GLU A 109 -10.16 2.57 -5.47
C GLU A 109 -9.52 1.24 -5.08
N ARG A 110 -9.81 0.75 -3.86
CA ARG A 110 -9.28 -0.52 -3.35
C ARG A 110 -9.85 -1.71 -4.09
N THR A 111 -11.14 -1.77 -4.34
CA THR A 111 -11.75 -2.93 -5.03
C THR A 111 -11.17 -3.08 -6.43
N ARG A 112 -11.07 -1.99 -7.19
CA ARG A 112 -10.59 -2.01 -8.58
C ARG A 112 -9.10 -2.29 -8.75
N ARG A 113 -8.26 -2.00 -7.74
CA ARG A 113 -6.79 -2.12 -7.81
C ARG A 113 -6.29 -3.47 -8.34
N PHE A 114 -6.99 -4.56 -8.02
CA PHE A 114 -6.62 -5.91 -8.41
C PHE A 114 -7.66 -6.59 -9.31
N SER A 115 -8.70 -5.87 -9.75
CA SER A 115 -9.77 -6.42 -10.60
C SER A 115 -9.42 -6.50 -12.08
N SER A 116 -8.32 -5.89 -12.52
CA SER A 116 -7.92 -5.83 -13.94
C SER A 116 -7.09 -7.05 -14.41
N ALA A 117 -7.04 -8.15 -13.64
CA ALA A 117 -6.24 -9.34 -13.97
C ALA A 117 -7.09 -10.52 -14.47
N THR A 118 -8.00 -10.26 -15.42
CA THR A 118 -8.71 -11.29 -16.21
C THR A 118 -8.65 -10.96 -17.68
#